data_AF-A0A957QCG1-F1
#
_entry.id   AF-A0A957QCG1-F1
#
_cell.length_a   1.000
_cell.length_b   1.000
_cell.length_c   1.000
_cell.angle_alpha   90.00
_cell.angle_beta   90.00
_cell.angle_gamma   90.00
#
_symmetry.space_group_name_H-M   'P 1'
#
loop_
_entity.id
_entity.type
_entity.pdbx_description
1 polymer ?
#
loop_
_entity_poly.entity_id
_entity_poly.type
_entity_poly.pdbx_seq_one_letter_code
_entity_poly.pdbx_strand_id
1 'polypeptide(L)'
;MFSSPTSAFPPQAMQNVGWRSGGPFDASKMSISVADVAVSPNYAVDGTLFAATDQGVYRSTTQGHDWQPVLTPPTAHVIHFPHVTISPNYAQDGVVFVAYVDDTAVSAGLYKSTDQGLNWSQLTTAGTATALVLSPNYAADQTLFVGRQHAVGKSTNGGATWTDYPLVPAGDSFDL
;
A
#
# COMPACT_ATOMS: atom_id res chain seq x y z
N MET A 1 -15.29 63.81 -4.47
CA MET A 1 -14.53 62.64 -4.93
C MET A 1 -14.56 61.61 -3.82
N PHE A 2 -15.19 60.47 -4.13
CA PHE A 2 -15.19 59.14 -3.47
C PHE A 2 -15.54 59.02 -1.98
N SER A 3 -16.83 58.78 -1.73
CA SER A 3 -17.32 58.00 -0.59
C SER A 3 -16.88 56.54 -0.74
N SER A 4 -16.30 55.96 0.31
CA SER A 4 -15.99 54.52 0.35
C SER A 4 -17.24 53.73 0.76
N PRO A 5 -17.72 52.75 -0.03
CA PRO A 5 -18.72 51.81 0.46
C PRO A 5 -18.03 50.73 1.32
N THR A 6 -18.51 50.56 2.54
CA THR A 6 -18.31 49.37 3.37
C THR A 6 -19.02 48.19 2.69
N SER A 7 -18.27 47.24 2.14
CA SER A 7 -18.81 45.90 1.84
C SER A 7 -18.36 44.94 2.94
N ALA A 8 -19.25 44.69 3.90
CA ALA A 8 -19.14 43.58 4.82
C ALA A 8 -19.21 42.27 4.02
N PHE A 9 -18.17 41.44 4.13
CA PHE A 9 -18.25 40.04 3.71
C PHE A 9 -19.19 39.30 4.68
N PRO A 10 -20.19 38.54 4.19
CA PRO A 10 -21.00 37.72 5.07
C PRO A 10 -20.15 36.53 5.57
N PRO A 11 -20.21 36.19 6.88
CA PRO A 11 -19.56 35.00 7.38
C PRO A 11 -20.43 33.79 7.07
N GLN A 12 -20.15 33.07 5.98
CA GLN A 12 -20.75 31.75 5.76
C GLN A 12 -19.71 30.68 5.42
N ALA A 13 -19.65 29.70 6.34
CA ALA A 13 -19.14 28.34 6.21
C ALA A 13 -17.64 28.14 5.91
N MET A 14 -16.78 28.43 6.89
CA MET A 14 -15.50 27.74 7.05
C MET A 14 -15.42 27.10 8.45
N GLN A 15 -16.38 26.24 8.78
CA GLN A 15 -16.28 25.41 9.98
C GLN A 15 -15.90 24.00 9.56
N ASN A 16 -14.69 23.60 9.95
CA ASN A 16 -14.03 22.30 9.75
C ASN A 16 -13.16 22.12 8.50
N VAL A 17 -12.36 23.12 8.13
CA VAL A 17 -11.09 22.88 7.41
C VAL A 17 -9.98 22.72 8.45
N GLY A 18 -10.07 21.66 9.26
CA GLY A 18 -9.08 21.34 10.28
C GLY A 18 -8.51 19.95 10.03
N TRP A 19 -7.18 19.81 10.14
CA TRP A 19 -6.56 18.50 10.27
C TRP A 19 -7.20 17.76 11.43
N ARG A 20 -7.73 16.56 11.18
CA ARG A 20 -8.22 15.66 12.23
C ARG A 20 -7.40 14.38 12.20
N SER A 21 -7.07 13.87 13.37
CA SER A 21 -6.47 12.56 13.51
C SER A 21 -7.53 11.51 13.18
N GLY A 22 -7.40 10.88 12.02
CA GLY A 22 -8.28 9.79 11.57
C GLY A 22 -7.53 8.51 11.27
N GLY A 23 -6.29 8.36 11.76
CA GLY A 23 -5.39 7.25 11.40
C GLY A 23 -5.94 5.86 11.77
N PRO A 24 -5.25 4.77 11.38
CA PRO A 24 -5.60 3.45 11.89
C PRO A 24 -5.42 3.44 13.41
N PHE A 25 -6.53 3.43 14.13
CA PHE A 25 -6.56 3.35 15.58
C PHE A 25 -6.93 1.93 15.99
N ASP A 26 -6.05 1.28 16.73
CA ASP A 26 -6.42 0.16 17.58
C ASP A 26 -6.11 0.55 19.02
N ALA A 27 -7.14 0.87 19.79
CA ALA A 27 -7.00 1.30 21.18
C ALA A 27 -6.37 0.23 22.09
N SER A 28 -6.28 -1.03 21.62
CA SER A 28 -5.61 -2.12 22.32
C SER A 28 -4.10 -2.21 22.03
N LYS A 29 -3.58 -1.40 21.10
CA LYS A 29 -2.18 -1.42 20.65
C LYS A 29 -1.45 -0.14 21.03
N MET A 30 -0.30 -0.28 21.70
CA MET A 30 0.45 0.86 22.28
C MET A 30 1.16 1.73 21.24
N SER A 31 1.39 1.21 20.03
CA SER A 31 1.94 1.94 18.89
C SER A 31 1.67 1.13 17.63
N ILE A 32 1.40 1.82 16.52
CA ILE A 32 1.33 1.23 15.19
C ILE A 32 2.26 2.05 14.31
N SER A 33 3.26 1.40 13.72
CA SER A 33 4.14 2.07 12.76
C SER A 33 3.56 1.89 11.37
N VAL A 34 3.27 2.99 10.68
CA VAL A 34 2.86 2.95 9.27
C VAL A 34 4.12 2.97 8.41
N ALA A 35 4.35 1.88 7.67
CA ALA A 35 5.49 1.75 6.78
C ALA A 35 5.23 2.37 5.41
N ASP A 36 3.99 2.22 4.90
CA ASP A 36 3.62 2.68 3.57
C ASP A 36 2.12 2.97 3.47
N VAL A 37 1.73 3.83 2.53
CA VAL A 37 0.34 4.19 2.24
C VAL A 37 0.12 4.23 0.73
N ALA A 38 -0.92 3.55 0.26
CA ALA A 38 -1.34 3.58 -1.13
C ALA A 38 -2.72 4.22 -1.30
N VAL A 39 -2.87 5.00 -2.37
CA VAL A 39 -4.08 5.75 -2.70
C VAL A 39 -4.74 5.18 -3.94
N SER A 40 -6.05 4.94 -3.89
CA SER A 40 -6.81 4.50 -5.07
C SER A 40 -6.65 5.53 -6.21
N PRO A 41 -6.42 5.10 -7.46
CA PRO A 41 -6.44 6.01 -8.61
C PRO A 41 -7.76 6.80 -8.74
N ASN A 42 -8.86 6.27 -8.20
CA ASN A 42 -10.18 6.92 -8.18
C ASN A 42 -10.54 7.50 -6.81
N TYR A 43 -9.55 7.85 -5.99
CA TYR A 43 -9.71 8.32 -4.61
C TYR A 43 -10.72 9.46 -4.46
N ALA A 44 -10.78 10.39 -5.42
CA ALA A 44 -11.73 11.51 -5.38
C ALA A 44 -13.20 11.05 -5.37
N VAL A 45 -13.48 9.83 -5.83
CA VAL A 45 -14.82 9.23 -5.90
C VAL A 45 -15.02 8.19 -4.81
N ASP A 46 -14.04 7.30 -4.59
CA ASP A 46 -14.19 6.14 -3.70
C ASP A 46 -13.61 6.34 -2.29
N GLY A 47 -12.86 7.43 -2.07
CA GLY A 47 -12.18 7.72 -0.81
C GLY A 47 -11.23 6.63 -0.32
N THR A 48 -10.78 5.73 -1.20
CA THR A 48 -10.10 4.49 -0.82
C THR A 48 -8.60 4.67 -0.65
N LEU A 49 -8.11 4.22 0.51
CA LEU A 49 -6.71 4.21 0.90
C LEU A 49 -6.37 2.87 1.56
N PHE A 50 -5.11 2.46 1.46
CA PHE A 50 -4.54 1.36 2.24
C PHE A 50 -3.31 1.85 3.00
N ALA A 51 -3.13 1.37 4.22
CA ALA A 51 -1.95 1.61 5.05
C ALA A 51 -1.35 0.26 5.46
N ALA A 52 -0.08 0.05 5.12
CA ALA A 52 0.69 -1.11 5.53
C ALA A 52 1.45 -0.77 6.82
N THR A 53 1.34 -1.64 7.82
CA THR A 53 1.88 -1.39 9.15
C THR A 53 2.67 -2.58 9.68
N ASP A 54 3.24 -2.43 10.86
CA ASP A 54 3.87 -3.52 11.62
C ASP A 54 2.87 -4.45 12.33
N GLN A 55 1.56 -4.20 12.21
CA GLN A 55 0.49 -4.98 12.86
C GLN A 55 -0.60 -5.47 11.89
N GLY A 56 -0.50 -5.12 10.60
CA GLY A 56 -1.48 -5.51 9.60
C GLY A 56 -1.55 -4.53 8.44
N VAL A 57 -2.56 -4.71 7.61
CA VAL A 57 -2.95 -3.75 6.58
C VAL A 57 -4.33 -3.24 6.92
N TYR A 58 -4.48 -1.93 6.83
CA TYR A 58 -5.71 -1.22 7.10
C TYR A 58 -6.23 -0.56 5.84
N ARG A 59 -7.54 -0.51 5.67
CA ARG A 59 -8.21 0.16 4.56
C ARG A 59 -9.13 1.25 5.08
N SER A 60 -9.13 2.39 4.41
CA SER A 60 -10.15 3.42 4.55
C SER A 60 -10.97 3.52 3.27
N THR A 61 -12.26 3.79 3.39
CA THR A 61 -13.15 4.23 2.30
C THR A 61 -13.81 5.58 2.61
N THR A 62 -13.39 6.20 3.71
CA THR A 62 -13.91 7.46 4.22
C THR A 62 -12.86 8.56 4.10
N GLN A 63 -12.07 8.54 3.02
CA GLN A 63 -11.03 9.55 2.78
C GLN A 63 -9.99 9.64 3.92
N GLY A 64 -9.73 8.53 4.61
CA GLY A 64 -8.75 8.46 5.71
C GLY A 64 -9.31 8.91 7.06
N HIS A 65 -10.63 9.00 7.21
CA HIS A 65 -11.27 9.36 8.48
C HIS A 65 -11.46 8.17 9.42
N ASP A 66 -11.74 7.00 8.85
CA ASP A 66 -11.89 5.73 9.56
C ASP A 66 -11.11 4.66 8.81
N TRP A 67 -10.56 3.70 9.56
CA TRP A 67 -9.77 2.60 9.02
C TRP A 67 -10.24 1.29 9.61
N GLN A 68 -10.26 0.25 8.78
CA GLN A 68 -10.61 -1.11 9.18
C GLN A 68 -9.45 -2.04 8.85
N PRO A 69 -9.10 -2.98 9.74
CA PRO A 69 -8.11 -4.00 9.43
C PRO A 69 -8.66 -4.90 8.32
N VAL A 70 -7.86 -5.12 7.28
CA VAL A 70 -8.20 -5.95 6.11
C VAL A 70 -7.25 -7.12 5.90
N LEU A 71 -6.06 -7.06 6.51
CA LEU A 71 -5.12 -8.16 6.59
C LEU A 71 -4.44 -8.11 7.95
N THR A 72 -4.59 -9.17 8.75
CA THR A 72 -3.94 -9.26 10.06
C THR A 72 -3.10 -10.53 10.11
N PRO A 73 -1.86 -10.46 10.61
CA PRO A 73 -1.03 -11.64 10.73
C PRO A 73 -1.58 -12.61 11.78
N PRO A 74 -1.28 -13.92 11.68
CA PRO A 74 -1.57 -14.88 12.73
C PRO A 74 -0.94 -14.42 14.06
N THR A 75 -1.64 -14.63 15.17
CA THR A 75 -1.23 -14.11 16.50
C THR A 75 0.12 -14.62 17.00
N ALA A 76 0.61 -15.76 16.48
CA ALA A 76 1.88 -16.34 16.86
C ALA A 76 3.07 -15.86 16.00
N HIS A 77 2.82 -15.06 14.95
CA HIS A 77 3.84 -14.63 14.01
C HIS A 77 4.09 -13.12 14.11
N VAL A 78 5.35 -12.73 14.07
CA VAL A 78 5.77 -11.34 13.89
C VAL A 78 5.93 -11.09 12.39
N ILE A 79 4.93 -10.44 11.81
CA ILE A 79 4.90 -10.13 10.37
C ILE A 79 4.82 -8.62 10.18
N HIS A 80 5.73 -8.11 9.37
CA HIS A 80 5.78 -6.71 8.96
C HIS A 80 5.30 -6.56 7.51
N PHE A 81 4.56 -5.49 7.23
CA PHE A 81 4.09 -5.17 5.89
C PHE A 81 4.79 -3.90 5.38
N PRO A 82 5.97 -4.01 4.72
CA PRO A 82 6.77 -2.85 4.37
C PRO A 82 6.23 -2.03 3.20
N HIS A 83 5.43 -2.62 2.31
CA HIS A 83 4.94 -1.96 1.10
C HIS A 83 3.51 -2.35 0.75
N VAL A 84 2.75 -1.39 0.24
CA VAL A 84 1.44 -1.62 -0.37
C VAL A 84 1.33 -0.87 -1.69
N THR A 85 0.73 -1.50 -2.69
CA THR A 85 0.46 -0.86 -3.97
C THR A 85 -0.91 -1.27 -4.50
N ILE A 86 -1.55 -0.34 -5.19
CA ILE A 86 -2.88 -0.50 -5.76
C ILE A 86 -2.77 -0.52 -7.29
N SER A 87 -3.57 -1.36 -7.95
CA SER A 87 -3.62 -1.40 -9.42
C SER A 87 -4.04 -0.04 -10.01
N PRO A 88 -3.44 0.40 -11.13
CA PRO A 88 -3.90 1.57 -11.85
C PRO A 88 -5.38 1.48 -12.30
N ASN A 89 -5.93 0.26 -12.42
CA ASN A 89 -7.31 -0.03 -12.81
C ASN A 89 -8.15 -0.55 -11.63
N TYR A 90 -7.79 -0.17 -10.40
CA TYR A 90 -8.38 -0.67 -9.16
C TYR A 90 -9.90 -0.58 -9.08
N ALA A 91 -10.49 0.48 -9.64
CA ALA A 91 -11.96 0.65 -9.62
C ALA A 91 -12.68 -0.49 -10.37
N GLN A 92 -12.00 -1.18 -11.29
CA GLN A 92 -12.54 -2.26 -12.10
C GLN A 92 -12.04 -3.64 -11.64
N ASP A 93 -10.75 -3.75 -11.29
CA ASP A 93 -10.13 -5.04 -10.97
C ASP A 93 -9.98 -5.32 -9.46
N GLY A 94 -10.12 -4.30 -8.61
CA GLY A 94 -9.98 -4.42 -7.17
C GLY A 94 -8.60 -4.92 -6.70
N VAL A 95 -7.56 -4.84 -7.55
CA VAL A 95 -6.28 -5.47 -7.27
C VAL A 95 -5.40 -4.62 -6.34
N VAL A 96 -4.91 -5.26 -5.28
CA VAL A 96 -3.95 -4.70 -4.33
C VAL A 96 -2.88 -5.72 -4.05
N PHE A 97 -1.62 -5.28 -3.98
CA PHE A 97 -0.52 -6.10 -3.49
C PHE A 97 0.09 -5.49 -2.24
N VAL A 98 0.49 -6.36 -1.33
CA VAL A 98 1.17 -5.98 -0.08
C VAL A 98 2.39 -6.88 0.09
N ALA A 99 3.57 -6.32 0.31
CA ALA A 99 4.73 -7.11 0.69
C ALA A 99 4.63 -7.53 2.16
N TYR A 100 5.13 -8.72 2.49
CA TYR A 100 5.24 -9.16 3.88
C TYR A 100 6.63 -9.76 4.16
N VAL A 101 7.07 -9.61 5.40
CA VAL A 101 8.25 -10.27 5.98
C VAL A 101 7.81 -10.88 7.31
N ASP A 102 7.98 -12.18 7.43
CA ASP A 102 7.67 -12.98 8.61
C ASP A 102 8.98 -13.39 9.28
N ASP A 103 9.33 -12.69 10.36
CA ASP A 103 10.55 -12.93 11.13
C ASP A 103 10.49 -14.24 11.92
N THR A 104 9.29 -14.74 12.20
CA THR A 104 9.08 -15.97 12.97
C THR A 104 9.30 -17.20 12.09
N ALA A 105 8.72 -17.20 10.89
CA ALA A 105 8.88 -18.29 9.93
C ALA A 105 10.10 -18.13 9.01
N VAL A 106 10.81 -17.00 9.11
CA VAL A 106 11.94 -16.62 8.23
C VAL A 106 11.50 -16.70 6.76
N SER A 107 10.36 -16.08 6.45
CA SER A 107 9.77 -16.10 5.12
C SER A 107 9.31 -14.72 4.68
N ALA A 108 9.26 -14.49 3.37
CA ALA A 108 8.79 -13.24 2.81
C ALA A 108 8.11 -13.48 1.47
N GLY A 109 7.29 -12.53 1.04
CA GLY A 109 6.55 -12.62 -0.21
C GLY A 109 5.59 -11.47 -0.38
N LEU A 110 4.57 -11.71 -1.20
CA LEU A 110 3.47 -10.77 -1.40
C LEU A 110 2.14 -11.39 -0.95
N TYR A 111 1.23 -10.58 -0.46
CA TYR A 111 -0.19 -10.86 -0.49
C TYR A 111 -0.81 -10.14 -1.69
N LYS A 112 -1.78 -10.79 -2.34
CA LYS A 112 -2.57 -10.23 -3.43
C LYS A 112 -4.05 -10.33 -3.09
N SER A 113 -4.76 -9.22 -3.23
CA SER A 113 -6.23 -9.19 -3.28
C SER A 113 -6.68 -8.86 -4.70
N THR A 114 -7.82 -9.40 -5.10
CA THR A 114 -8.52 -9.10 -6.37
C THR A 114 -9.97 -8.65 -6.12
N ASP A 115 -10.26 -8.24 -4.89
CA ASP A 115 -11.60 -7.93 -4.41
C ASP A 115 -11.58 -6.76 -3.43
N GLN A 116 -10.76 -5.75 -3.74
CA GLN A 116 -10.68 -4.49 -3.00
C GLN A 116 -10.19 -4.66 -1.55
N GLY A 117 -9.30 -5.62 -1.34
CA GLY A 117 -8.71 -5.92 -0.04
C GLY A 117 -9.61 -6.72 0.89
N LEU A 118 -10.69 -7.35 0.41
CA LEU A 118 -11.59 -8.14 1.26
C LEU A 118 -11.01 -9.53 1.54
N ASN A 119 -10.40 -10.17 0.54
CA ASN A 119 -9.70 -11.44 0.67
C ASN A 119 -8.29 -11.34 0.07
N TRP A 120 -7.38 -12.13 0.64
CA TRP A 120 -5.96 -12.10 0.29
C TRP A 120 -5.44 -13.51 0.02
N SER A 121 -4.65 -13.64 -1.05
CA SER A 121 -3.90 -14.83 -1.39
C SER A 121 -2.41 -14.58 -1.21
N GLN A 122 -1.71 -15.50 -0.55
CA GLN A 122 -0.28 -15.40 -0.32
C GLN A 122 0.51 -15.92 -1.53
N LEU A 123 1.46 -15.12 -2.00
CA LEU A 123 2.37 -15.38 -3.10
C LEU A 123 3.80 -15.43 -2.55
N THR A 124 4.25 -16.64 -2.22
CA THR A 124 5.58 -16.87 -1.61
C THR A 124 6.72 -16.81 -2.63
N THR A 125 6.42 -16.98 -3.93
CA THR A 125 7.42 -17.01 -5.01
C THR A 125 8.12 -15.66 -5.22
N ALA A 126 7.55 -14.57 -4.70
CA ALA A 126 8.17 -13.26 -4.76
C ALA A 126 9.38 -13.13 -3.83
N GLY A 127 9.44 -13.86 -2.71
CA GLY A 127 10.47 -13.67 -1.67
C GLY A 127 10.46 -12.24 -1.10
N THR A 128 11.59 -11.82 -0.52
CA THR A 128 11.72 -10.47 0.06
C THR A 128 11.66 -9.39 -1.02
N ALA A 129 10.73 -8.45 -0.85
CA ALA A 129 10.57 -7.28 -1.71
C ALA A 129 10.85 -6.00 -0.90
N THR A 130 11.83 -5.21 -1.34
CA THR A 130 12.19 -3.90 -0.74
C THR A 130 11.58 -2.71 -1.48
N ALA A 131 10.90 -2.98 -2.59
CA ALA A 131 10.08 -2.05 -3.34
C ALA A 131 9.10 -2.89 -4.17
N LEU A 132 7.95 -2.32 -4.50
CA LEU A 132 6.90 -3.01 -5.25
C LEU A 132 6.16 -2.01 -6.13
N VAL A 133 6.11 -2.28 -7.44
CA VAL A 133 5.42 -1.41 -8.41
C VAL A 133 4.70 -2.23 -9.48
N LEU A 134 3.54 -1.76 -9.93
CA LEU A 134 2.78 -2.33 -11.03
C LEU A 134 3.06 -1.56 -12.32
N SER A 135 2.99 -2.24 -13.46
CA SER A 135 2.97 -1.56 -14.76
C SER A 135 1.73 -0.65 -14.85
N PRO A 136 1.81 0.47 -15.62
CA PRO A 136 0.64 1.31 -15.87
C PRO A 136 -0.53 0.56 -16.54
N ASN A 137 -0.23 -0.54 -17.24
CA ASN A 137 -1.22 -1.37 -17.95
C ASN A 137 -1.41 -2.74 -17.29
N TYR A 138 -1.23 -2.81 -15.96
CA TYR A 138 -1.29 -4.06 -15.19
C TYR A 138 -2.57 -4.87 -15.46
N ALA A 139 -3.70 -4.18 -15.64
CA ALA A 139 -4.97 -4.83 -15.96
C ALA A 139 -4.90 -5.74 -17.19
N ALA A 140 -4.11 -5.38 -18.19
CA ALA A 140 -3.94 -6.15 -19.42
C ALA A 140 -2.71 -7.05 -19.42
N ASP A 141 -1.57 -6.57 -18.90
CA ASP A 141 -0.29 -7.28 -19.01
C ASP A 141 0.12 -8.05 -17.74
N GLN A 142 -0.60 -7.86 -16.63
CA GLN A 142 -0.32 -8.42 -15.30
C GLN A 142 1.16 -8.29 -14.89
N THR A 143 1.82 -7.22 -15.33
CA THR A 143 3.26 -7.00 -15.15
C THR A 143 3.54 -6.18 -13.90
N LEU A 144 4.42 -6.69 -13.05
CA LEU A 144 4.84 -6.01 -11.82
C LEU A 144 6.32 -6.30 -11.55
N PHE A 145 6.92 -5.42 -10.76
CA PHE A 145 8.32 -5.47 -10.41
C PHE A 145 8.51 -5.40 -8.91
N VAL A 146 9.53 -6.10 -8.43
CA VAL A 146 9.99 -6.03 -7.04
C VAL A 146 11.45 -5.64 -7.00
N GLY A 147 11.79 -4.74 -6.08
CA GLY A 147 13.18 -4.49 -5.69
C GLY A 147 13.67 -5.63 -4.79
N ARG A 148 14.88 -6.11 -5.04
CA ARG A 148 15.61 -7.06 -4.19
C ARG A 148 16.99 -6.48 -3.87
N GLN A 149 17.66 -7.00 -2.85
CA GLN A 149 18.96 -6.48 -2.38
C GLN A 149 19.98 -6.28 -3.52
N HIS A 150 20.06 -7.19 -4.51
CA HIS A 150 21.00 -7.10 -5.64
C HIS A 150 20.37 -7.39 -7.01
N ALA A 151 19.03 -7.35 -7.12
CA ALA A 151 18.34 -7.69 -8.36
C ALA A 151 16.99 -6.94 -8.46
N VAL A 152 16.46 -6.88 -9.67
CA VAL A 152 15.05 -6.54 -9.89
C VAL A 152 14.33 -7.81 -10.32
N GLY A 153 13.29 -8.19 -9.58
CA GLY A 153 12.39 -9.25 -9.99
C GLY A 153 11.30 -8.67 -10.89
N LYS A 154 11.04 -9.31 -12.03
CA LYS A 154 9.88 -9.01 -12.89
C LYS A 154 8.95 -10.20 -12.96
N SER A 155 7.66 -9.96 -12.83
CA SER A 155 6.61 -10.93 -13.15
C SER A 155 5.73 -10.37 -14.26
N THR A 156 5.25 -11.24 -15.14
CA THR A 156 4.30 -10.92 -16.23
C THR A 156 3.02 -11.76 -16.13
N ASN A 157 2.76 -12.32 -14.96
CA ASN A 157 1.60 -13.18 -14.68
C ASN A 157 1.03 -12.90 -13.29
N GLY A 158 1.08 -11.64 -12.87
CA GLY A 158 0.40 -11.17 -11.66
C GLY A 158 1.00 -11.72 -10.38
N GLY A 159 2.30 -12.00 -10.37
CA GLY A 159 3.09 -12.40 -9.21
C GLY A 159 3.24 -13.91 -9.03
N ALA A 160 2.74 -14.73 -9.96
CA ALA A 160 2.81 -16.18 -9.86
C ALA A 160 4.25 -16.69 -10.06
N THR A 161 4.96 -16.18 -11.07
CA THR A 161 6.38 -16.48 -11.32
C THR A 161 7.19 -15.22 -11.60
N TRP A 162 8.50 -15.31 -11.37
CA TRP A 162 9.43 -14.19 -11.43
C TRP A 162 10.65 -14.52 -12.28
N THR A 163 11.15 -13.52 -12.98
CA THR A 163 12.47 -13.52 -13.63
C THR A 163 13.30 -12.43 -12.96
N ASP A 164 14.46 -12.81 -12.42
CA ASP A 164 15.36 -11.88 -11.76
C ASP A 164 16.39 -11.33 -12.74
N TYR A 165 16.60 -10.03 -12.65
CA TYR A 165 17.59 -9.28 -13.40
C TYR A 165 18.64 -8.78 -12.40
N PRO A 166 19.79 -9.47 -12.26
CA PRO A 166 20.86 -9.06 -11.36
C PRO A 166 21.37 -7.67 -11.72
N LEU A 167 21.60 -6.85 -10.70
CA LEU A 167 22.17 -5.50 -10.85
C LEU A 167 23.69 -5.48 -10.65
N VAL A 168 24.26 -6.62 -10.24
CA VAL A 168 25.70 -6.84 -10.14
C VAL A 168 26.11 -7.82 -11.26
N PRO A 169 27.18 -7.55 -12.04
CA PRO A 169 27.66 -8.48 -13.04
C PRO A 169 28.02 -9.84 -12.44
N ALA A 170 27.80 -10.92 -13.22
CA ALA A 170 28.28 -12.24 -12.83
C ALA A 170 29.82 -12.22 -12.75
N GLY A 171 30.37 -12.21 -11.54
CA GLY A 171 31.81 -12.24 -11.29
C GLY A 171 32.34 -11.22 -10.28
N ASP A 172 31.55 -10.17 -9.96
CA ASP A 172 31.96 -9.17 -8.96
C ASP A 172 31.45 -9.58 -7.57
N SER A 173 32.12 -10.55 -6.97
CA SER A 173 31.93 -10.90 -5.55
C SER A 173 32.48 -9.77 -4.68
N PHE A 174 31.63 -8.83 -4.30
CA PHE A 174 31.85 -8.12 -3.04
C PHE A 174 31.34 -9.02 -1.91
N ASP A 175 32.13 -10.06 -1.61
CA ASP A 175 32.05 -10.75 -0.33
C ASP A 175 32.41 -9.73 0.78
N LEU A 176 31.49 -9.58 1.75
CA LEU A 176 31.77 -9.16 3.12
C LEU A 176 31.04 -10.10 4.07
#